data_AF-A0A496XUY9-F1
#
_entry.id   AF-A0A496XUY9-F1
#
_cell.length_a   1.000
_cell.length_b   1.000
_cell.length_c   1.000
_cell.angle_alpha   90.00
_cell.angle_beta   90.00
_cell.angle_gamma   90.00
#
_symmetry.space_group_name_H-M   'P 1'
#
loop_
_entity.id
_entity.type
_entity.pdbx_description
1 polymer ?
#
loop_
_entity_poly.entity_id
_entity_poly.type
_entity_poly.pdbx_seq_one_letter_code
_entity_poly.pdbx_strand_id
1 'polypeptide(L)'
;MQFDEKWVFKEKEISNTISELSYCVEPLINSLSSKYKDILYLSIIKELKQKEIALKLDISYSSVKNLVYRGKKELKEKFFLCCSYKYDSLGYIVEFESKDKDCNLCKV
;
A
#
# COMPACT_ATOMS: atom_id res chain seq x y z
N MET A 1 10.67 13.88 -25.44
CA MET A 1 10.72 14.05 -23.98
C MET A 1 11.01 12.68 -23.40
N GLN A 2 12.28 12.44 -23.11
CA GLN A 2 12.84 11.13 -22.80
C GLN A 2 12.57 10.87 -21.32
N PHE A 3 11.74 9.86 -21.03
CA PHE A 3 11.46 9.43 -19.66
C PHE A 3 12.71 8.68 -19.19
N ASP A 4 13.54 9.31 -18.37
CA ASP A 4 14.72 8.67 -17.78
C ASP A 4 14.29 7.48 -16.93
N GLU A 5 14.62 6.27 -17.38
CA GLU A 5 14.44 4.97 -16.71
C GLU A 5 15.35 4.82 -15.47
N LYS A 6 15.68 5.93 -14.80
CA LYS A 6 16.63 5.98 -13.70
C LYS A 6 15.93 6.14 -12.35
N TRP A 7 14.91 5.31 -12.11
CA TRP A 7 14.62 4.87 -10.74
C TRP A 7 15.35 3.54 -10.55
N VAL A 8 16.64 3.65 -10.25
CA VAL A 8 17.45 2.53 -9.77
C VAL A 8 16.87 2.11 -8.42
N PHE A 9 15.96 1.13 -8.43
CA PHE A 9 15.61 0.39 -7.23
C PHE A 9 16.89 -0.33 -6.80
N LYS A 10 17.58 0.25 -5.84
CA LYS A 10 18.70 -0.41 -5.17
C LYS A 10 18.13 -1.71 -4.60
N GLU A 11 18.57 -2.86 -5.10
CA GLU A 11 18.22 -4.16 -4.52
C GLU A 11 18.62 -4.12 -3.05
N LYS A 12 17.61 -3.93 -2.21
CA LYS A 12 17.76 -3.97 -0.77
C LYS A 12 17.14 -5.27 -0.33
N GLU A 13 17.88 -6.07 0.43
CA GLU A 13 17.34 -7.25 1.09
C GLU A 13 16.07 -6.86 1.85
N ILE A 14 14.96 -7.50 1.45
CA ILE A 14 13.68 -7.37 2.12
C ILE A 14 13.84 -8.09 3.46
N SER A 15 13.78 -7.36 4.57
CA SER A 15 13.83 -7.97 5.90
C SER A 15 12.58 -8.83 6.15
N ASN A 16 12.73 -9.88 6.97
CA ASN A 16 11.61 -10.74 7.36
C ASN A 16 10.41 -9.94 7.90
N THR A 17 10.66 -8.88 8.66
CA THR A 17 9.64 -7.96 9.18
C THR A 17 8.78 -7.32 8.08
N ILE A 18 9.39 -6.90 6.96
CA ILE A 18 8.66 -6.32 5.83
C ILE A 18 7.85 -7.38 5.09
N SER A 19 8.38 -8.60 4.99
CA SER A 19 7.66 -9.74 4.42
C SER A 19 6.41 -10.07 5.24
N GLU A 20 6.52 -10.13 6.58
CA GLU A 20 5.40 -10.36 7.48
C GLU A 20 4.33 -9.25 7.36
N LEU A 21 4.76 -7.98 7.30
CA LEU A 21 3.84 -6.85 7.10
C LEU A 21 3.12 -6.88 5.74
N SER A 22 3.69 -7.54 4.73
CA SER A 22 3.06 -7.65 3.42
C SER A 22 1.72 -8.38 3.47
N TYR A 23 1.55 -9.34 4.39
CA TYR A 23 0.30 -10.07 4.61
C TYR A 23 -0.84 -9.15 5.09
N CYS A 24 -0.52 -8.00 5.68
CA CYS A 24 -1.52 -7.02 6.10
C CYS A 24 -2.09 -6.18 4.95
N VAL A 25 -1.41 -6.10 3.80
CA VAL A 25 -1.73 -5.11 2.76
C VAL A 25 -3.12 -5.35 2.17
N GLU A 26 -3.40 -6.57 1.73
CA GLU A 26 -4.70 -6.91 1.13
C GLU A 26 -5.87 -6.82 2.14
N PRO A 27 -5.77 -7.37 3.36
CA PRO A 27 -6.80 -7.18 4.39
C PRO A 27 -7.08 -5.70 4.71
N LEU A 28 -6.04 -4.87 4.83
CA LEU A 28 -6.21 -3.46 5.10
C LEU A 28 -6.86 -2.73 3.92
N ILE A 29 -6.47 -3.02 2.67
CA ILE A 29 -7.14 -2.49 1.47
C ILE A 29 -8.63 -2.86 1.48
N ASN A 30 -8.95 -4.11 1.83
CA ASN A 30 -10.32 -4.60 1.89
C ASN A 30 -11.18 -3.93 2.97
N SER A 31 -10.55 -3.31 3.98
CA SER A 31 -11.21 -2.56 5.06
C SER A 31 -11.47 -1.08 4.73
N LEU A 32 -10.93 -0.58 3.61
CA LEU A 32 -11.12 0.82 3.19
C LEU A 32 -12.53 1.05 2.62
N SER A 33 -12.92 2.32 2.55
CA SER A 33 -14.15 2.70 1.83
C SER A 33 -14.13 2.19 0.38
N SER A 34 -15.29 1.79 -0.16
CA SER A 34 -15.43 1.15 -1.48
C SER A 34 -14.68 1.89 -2.59
N LYS A 35 -14.73 3.22 -2.56
CA LYS A 35 -14.07 4.10 -3.53
C LYS A 35 -12.55 3.93 -3.61
N TYR A 36 -11.88 3.62 -2.51
CA TYR A 36 -10.43 3.45 -2.47
C TYR A 36 -10.00 1.98 -2.54
N LYS A 37 -10.82 1.09 -1.98
CA LYS A 37 -10.60 -0.35 -2.03
C LYS A 37 -10.35 -0.83 -3.46
N ASP A 38 -11.28 -0.57 -4.39
CA ASP A 38 -11.18 -1.12 -5.75
C ASP A 38 -9.98 -0.54 -6.51
N ILE A 39 -9.72 0.76 -6.34
CA ILE A 39 -8.59 1.45 -6.95
C ILE A 39 -7.26 0.87 -6.46
N LEU A 40 -7.09 0.70 -5.15
CA LEU A 40 -5.85 0.17 -4.57
C LEU A 40 -5.69 -1.32 -4.84
N TYR A 41 -6.77 -2.09 -4.83
CA TYR A 41 -6.74 -3.50 -5.17
C TYR A 41 -6.23 -3.71 -6.60
N LEU A 42 -6.80 -2.98 -7.57
CA LEU A 42 -6.35 -3.05 -8.96
C LEU A 42 -4.91 -2.54 -9.14
N SER A 43 -4.50 -1.52 -8.39
CA SER A 43 -3.18 -0.91 -8.52
C SER A 43 -2.05 -1.67 -7.82
N ILE A 44 -2.30 -2.25 -6.65
CA ILE A 44 -1.28 -2.83 -5.76
C ILE A 44 -1.32 -4.36 -5.84
N ILE A 45 -2.51 -4.97 -5.80
CA ILE A 45 -2.65 -6.44 -5.78
C ILE A 45 -2.67 -7.02 -7.20
N LYS A 46 -3.32 -6.32 -8.14
CA LYS A 46 -3.36 -6.74 -9.56
C LYS A 46 -2.30 -6.05 -10.43
N GLU A 47 -1.52 -5.13 -9.84
CA GLU A 47 -0.42 -4.41 -10.50
C GLU A 47 -0.80 -3.77 -11.85
N LEU A 48 -2.07 -3.40 -12.04
CA LEU A 48 -2.53 -2.80 -13.28
C LEU A 48 -1.98 -1.38 -13.44
N LYS A 49 -1.65 -1.03 -14.69
CA LYS A 49 -1.27 0.35 -15.01
C LYS A 49 -2.48 1.25 -14.86
N GLN A 50 -2.24 2.52 -14.50
CA GLN A 50 -3.31 3.50 -14.28
C GLN A 50 -4.27 3.65 -15.48
N LYS A 51 -3.79 3.45 -16.72
CA LYS A 51 -4.63 3.46 -17.93
C LYS A 51 -5.61 2.29 -17.97
N GLU A 52 -5.17 1.10 -17.55
CA GLU A 52 -6.01 -0.10 -17.51
C GLU A 52 -7.07 0.01 -16.41
N ILE A 53 -6.70 0.60 -15.27
CA ILE A 53 -7.64 0.90 -14.18
C ILE A 53 -8.70 1.90 -14.64
N ALA A 54 -8.30 2.96 -15.35
CA ALA A 54 -9.21 3.97 -15.89
C ALA A 54 -10.27 3.34 -16.81
N LEU A 55 -9.84 2.46 -17.72
CA LEU A 55 -10.74 1.72 -18.61
C LEU A 55 -11.66 0.77 -17.85
N LYS A 56 -11.12 0.03 -16.87
CA LYS A 56 -11.86 -1.00 -16.13
C LYS A 56 -12.94 -0.42 -15.21
N LEU A 57 -12.70 0.77 -14.67
CA LEU A 57 -13.63 1.46 -13.77
C LEU A 57 -14.45 2.55 -14.46
N ASP A 58 -14.26 2.76 -15.76
CA ASP A 58 -14.89 3.81 -16.56
C ASP A 58 -14.74 5.22 -15.93
N ILE A 59 -13.51 5.58 -15.58
CA ILE A 59 -13.16 6.89 -15.01
C ILE A 59 -11.96 7.51 -15.72
N SER A 60 -11.79 8.82 -15.57
CA SER A 60 -10.64 9.50 -16.17
C SER A 60 -9.31 9.05 -15.56
N TYR A 61 -8.24 9.07 -16.37
CA TYR A 61 -6.87 8.81 -15.91
C TYR A 61 -6.46 9.72 -14.74
N SER A 62 -6.85 11.00 -14.80
CA SER A 62 -6.60 11.98 -13.73
C SER A 62 -7.33 11.61 -12.44
N SER A 63 -8.53 11.04 -12.55
CA SER A 63 -9.30 10.51 -11.41
C SER A 63 -8.54 9.35 -10.77
N VAL A 64 -8.03 8.39 -11.56
CA VAL A 64 -7.23 7.26 -11.03
C VAL A 64 -6.05 7.77 -10.21
N LYS A 65 -5.26 8.72 -10.73
CA LYS A 65 -4.11 9.28 -10.00
C LYS A 65 -4.51 9.86 -8.64
N ASN A 66 -5.58 10.65 -8.60
CA ASN A 66 -6.09 11.26 -7.37
C ASN A 66 -6.62 10.22 -6.37
N LEU A 67 -7.31 9.19 -6.86
CA LEU A 67 -7.85 8.13 -6.02
C LEU A 67 -6.76 7.22 -5.47
N VAL A 68 -5.75 6.87 -6.27
CA VAL A 68 -4.58 6.11 -5.80
C VAL A 68 -3.83 6.91 -4.73
N TYR A 69 -3.61 8.20 -4.94
CA TYR A 69 -2.93 9.06 -3.96
C TYR A 69 -3.70 9.12 -2.63
N ARG A 70 -5.00 9.41 -2.68
CA ARG A 70 -5.85 9.48 -1.47
C ARG A 70 -5.98 8.12 -0.79
N GLY A 71 -6.17 7.05 -1.57
CA GLY A 71 -6.24 5.68 -1.05
C GLY A 71 -4.96 5.27 -0.35
N LYS A 72 -3.77 5.59 -0.89
CA LYS A 72 -2.49 5.32 -0.22
C LYS A 72 -2.35 6.09 1.10
N LYS A 73 -2.90 7.31 1.18
CA LYS A 73 -2.91 8.08 2.42
C LYS A 73 -3.80 7.41 3.49
N GLU A 74 -5.01 7.01 3.12
CA GLU A 74 -5.92 6.31 4.03
C GLU A 74 -5.38 4.94 4.46
N LEU A 75 -4.79 4.19 3.54
CA LEU A 75 -4.11 2.93 3.83
C LEU A 75 -2.97 3.13 4.84
N LYS A 76 -2.15 4.17 4.65
CA LYS A 76 -1.08 4.54 5.60
C LYS A 76 -1.65 4.86 6.99
N GLU A 77 -2.73 5.63 7.06
CA GLU A 77 -3.40 5.95 8.33
C GLU A 77 -3.92 4.68 9.02
N LYS A 78 -4.54 3.75 8.27
CA LYS A 78 -4.97 2.45 8.80
C LYS A 78 -3.82 1.62 9.35
N PHE A 79 -2.67 1.56 8.66
CA PHE A 79 -1.48 0.88 9.17
C PHE A 79 -1.04 1.45 10.52
N PHE A 80 -0.98 2.79 10.68
CA PHE A 80 -0.61 3.41 11.96
C PHE A 80 -1.64 3.26 13.06
N LEU A 81 -2.93 3.11 12.72
CA LEU A 81 -3.98 2.80 13.69
C LEU A 81 -3.87 1.34 14.15
N CYS A 82 -3.53 0.42 13.24
CA CYS A 82 -3.45 -1.02 13.51
C CYS A 82 -2.18 -1.38 14.31
N CYS A 83 -1.03 -0.83 13.92
CA CYS A 83 0.27 -1.26 14.44
C CYS A 83 1.12 -0.09 14.94
N SER A 84 1.98 -0.39 15.92
CA SER A 84 3.15 0.38 16.30
C SER A 84 4.36 -0.13 15.53
N TYR A 85 5.32 0.75 15.25
CA TYR A 85 6.52 0.42 14.48
C TYR A 85 7.76 0.92 15.20
N LYS A 86 8.84 0.12 15.17
CA LYS A 86 10.18 0.58 15.53
C LYS A 86 11.02 0.71 14.28
N TYR A 87 11.86 1.74 14.28
CA TYR A 87 12.70 2.10 13.14
C TYR A 87 14.18 2.05 13.54
N ASP A 88 15.04 1.68 12.60
CA ASP A 88 16.48 1.87 12.74
C ASP A 88 16.89 3.34 12.52
N SER A 89 18.19 3.63 12.66
CA SER A 89 18.75 4.98 12.46
C SER A 89 18.63 5.50 11.02
N LEU A 90 18.32 4.64 10.06
CA LEU A 90 18.10 4.97 8.66
C LEU A 90 16.60 5.08 8.31
N GLY A 91 15.71 4.82 9.27
CA GLY A 91 14.26 4.91 9.11
C GLY A 91 13.57 3.65 8.56
N TYR A 92 14.25 2.50 8.54
CA TYR A 92 13.63 1.23 8.13
C TYR A 92 12.89 0.56 9.28
N ILE A 93 11.75 -0.05 8.99
CA ILE A 93 10.98 -0.82 9.97
C ILE A 93 11.77 -2.09 10.31
N VAL A 94 12.15 -2.22 11.58
CA VAL A 94 12.84 -3.41 12.10
C VAL A 94 11.89 -4.30 12.90
N GLU A 95 10.89 -3.70 13.54
CA GLU A 95 9.87 -4.41 14.32
C GLU A 95 8.51 -3.71 14.18
N PHE A 96 7.44 -4.48 14.34
CA PHE A 96 6.08 -3.96 14.46
C PHE A 96 5.30 -4.76 15.51
N GLU A 97 4.30 -4.11 16.11
CA GLU A 97 3.43 -4.74 17.10
C GLU A 97 1.99 -4.25 16.90
N SER A 98 1.03 -5.17 16.88
CA SER A 98 -0.40 -4.84 16.77
C SER A 98 -0.88 -4.14 18.05
N LYS A 99 -1.51 -2.96 17.91
CA LYS A 99 -1.95 -2.14 19.04
C LYS A 99 -3.20 -2.65 19.74
N ASP A 100 -4.05 -3.41 19.03
CA ASP A 100 -5.36 -3.80 19.52
C ASP A 100 -5.78 -5.19 19.04
N LYS A 101 -6.71 -5.82 19.76
CA LYS A 101 -7.29 -7.12 19.35
C LYS A 101 -8.12 -7.02 18.08
N ASP A 102 -8.62 -5.83 17.76
CA ASP A 102 -9.36 -5.56 16.52
C ASP A 102 -8.46 -5.32 15.30
N CYS A 103 -7.14 -5.21 15.50
CA CYS A 103 -6.15 -5.33 14.43
C CYS A 103 -6.00 -6.81 14.00
N ASN A 104 -7.12 -7.48 13.73
CA ASN A 104 -7.18 -8.86 13.21
C ASN A 104 -6.85 -8.95 11.71
N LEU A 105 -6.53 -7.82 11.08
CA LEU A 105 -6.23 -7.73 9.64
C LEU A 105 -4.79 -8.14 9.33
N CYS A 106 -3.91 -8.13 10.33
CA CYS A 106 -2.53 -8.61 10.27
C CYS A 106 -2.41 -9.94 11.04
N LYS A 107 -3.13 -10.98 10.60
CA LYS A 107 -2.90 -12.33 11.14
C LYS A 107 -1.77 -12.96 10.35
N VAL A 108 -0.57 -12.90 10.92
CA VAL A 108 0.54 -13.80 10.57
C VAL A 108 0.28 -15.14 11.23
#